data_AF-A0A0B0DJC6-F1
#
_entry.id   AF-A0A0B0DJC6-F1
#
_cell.length_a   1.000
_cell.length_b   1.000
_cell.length_c   1.000
_cell.angle_alpha   90.00
_cell.angle_beta   90.00
_cell.angle_gamma   90.00
#
_symmetry.space_group_name_H-M   'P 1'
#
loop_
_entity.id
_entity.type
_entity.pdbx_description
1 polymer ?
#
loop_
_entity_poly.entity_id
_entity_poly.type
_entity_poly.pdbx_seq_one_letter_code
_entity_poly.pdbx_strand_id
1 'polypeptide(L)' 'MSGAAQIPVLARVGSWWRGALRFGNGVLGADKYERYVQYHRASGCGTPLMTEREFWRDYQDWQEAHPEGRCC' A
#
# COMPACT_ATOMS: atom_id res chain seq x y z
N MET A 1 -31.97 14.92 31.39
CA MET A 1 -32.19 14.33 30.06
C MET A 1 -31.71 15.33 29.02
N SER A 2 -31.05 14.83 27.96
CA SER A 2 -30.68 15.55 26.72
C SER A 2 -29.39 16.36 26.73
N GLY A 3 -28.33 15.75 26.17
CA GLY A 3 -27.13 16.40 25.67
C GLY A 3 -26.52 15.48 24.61
N ALA A 4 -27.11 15.46 23.42
CA ALA A 4 -26.69 14.59 22.33
C ALA A 4 -25.24 14.92 21.93
N ALA A 5 -24.34 13.96 22.14
CA ALA A 5 -22.98 13.99 21.64
C ALA A 5 -23.01 13.92 20.11
N GLN A 6 -22.95 15.09 19.48
CA GLN A 6 -22.94 15.23 18.03
C GLN A 6 -21.53 14.87 17.54
N ILE A 7 -21.31 13.61 17.15
CA ILE A 7 -20.08 13.20 16.49
C ILE A 7 -19.99 14.01 15.19
N PRO A 8 -18.95 14.84 14.98
CA PRO A 8 -18.88 15.69 13.80
C PRO A 8 -18.86 14.78 12.57
N VAL A 9 -19.89 14.88 11.74
CA VAL A 9 -20.03 14.15 10.46
C VAL A 9 -18.75 14.25 9.62
N LEU A 10 -18.03 15.36 9.72
CA LEU A 10 -16.71 15.61 9.14
C LEU A 10 -15.63 14.58 9.54
N ALA A 11 -15.61 14.13 10.81
CA ALA A 11 -14.64 13.11 11.25
C ALA A 11 -14.92 11.75 10.61
N ARG A 12 -16.19 11.41 10.40
CA ARG A 12 -16.63 10.20 9.69
C ARG A 12 -16.35 10.24 8.19
N VAL A 13 -16.53 11.40 7.55
CA VAL A 13 -16.19 11.60 6.13
C VAL A 13 -14.67 11.50 5.93
N GLY A 14 -13.88 12.12 6.82
CA GLY A 14 -12.41 12.03 6.76
C GLY A 14 -11.88 10.60 6.94
N SER A 15 -12.50 9.79 7.79
CA SER A 15 -12.10 8.37 7.94
C SER A 15 -12.45 7.54 6.71
N TRP A 16 -13.60 7.79 6.09
CA TRP A 16 -14.02 7.11 4.86
C TRP A 16 -13.12 7.44 3.68
N TRP A 17 -12.76 8.72 3.52
CA TRP A 17 -11.84 9.16 2.46
C TRP A 17 -10.45 8.49 2.58
N ARG A 18 -9.90 8.40 3.79
CA ARG A 18 -8.63 7.68 4.02
C ARG A 18 -8.74 6.19 3.69
N GLY A 19 -9.88 5.57 4.02
CA GLY A 19 -10.16 4.18 3.65
C GLY A 19 -10.23 3.97 2.15
N ALA A 20 -10.91 4.87 1.42
CA ALA A 20 -11.00 4.85 -0.03
C ALA A 20 -9.63 5.06 -0.70
N LEU A 21 -8.79 5.96 -0.17
CA LEU A 21 -7.41 6.14 -0.66
C LEU A 21 -6.55 4.91 -0.42
N ARG A 22 -6.65 4.26 0.75
CA ARG A 22 -5.94 2.99 1.01
C ARG A 22 -6.40 1.87 0.09
N PHE A 23 -7.71 1.77 -0.14
CA PHE A 23 -8.27 0.80 -1.06
C PHE A 23 -7.83 1.07 -2.50
N GLY A 24 -7.87 2.33 -2.95
CA GLY A 24 -7.37 2.76 -4.25
C GLY A 24 -5.88 2.44 -4.42
N ASN A 25 -5.06 2.74 -3.41
CA ASN A 25 -3.64 2.38 -3.42
C ASN A 25 -3.43 0.85 -3.47
N GLY A 26 -4.28 0.09 -2.79
CA GLY A 26 -4.29 -1.38 -2.84
C GLY A 26 -4.65 -1.94 -4.23
N VAL A 27 -5.67 -1.38 -4.87
CA VAL A 27 -6.17 -1.81 -6.18
C VAL A 27 -5.21 -1.41 -7.31
N LEU A 28 -4.62 -0.21 -7.22
CA LEU A 28 -3.63 0.27 -8.18
C LEU A 28 -2.23 -0.34 -7.97
N GLY A 29 -2.04 -1.12 -6.90
CA GLY A 29 -0.75 -1.73 -6.56
C GLY A 29 0.28 -0.75 -6.02
N ALA A 30 -0.13 0.46 -5.61
CA ALA A 30 0.70 1.42 -4.90
C ALA A 30 1.05 0.97 -3.47
N ASP A 31 0.38 -0.06 -2.93
CA ASP A 31 0.68 -0.69 -1.64
C ASP A 31 1.75 -1.80 -1.71
N LYS A 32 2.28 -2.12 -2.90
CA LYS A 32 3.29 -3.19 -3.08
C LYS A 32 4.51 -3.02 -2.18
N TYR A 33 5.00 -1.80 -2.04
CA TYR A 33 6.13 -1.51 -1.14
C TYR A 33 5.77 -1.74 0.33
N GLU A 34 4.58 -1.31 0.78
CA GLU A 34 4.14 -1.53 2.16
C GLU A 34 4.03 -3.04 2.49
N ARG A 35 3.51 -3.84 1.54
CA ARG A 35 3.47 -5.30 1.65
C ARG A 35 4.88 -5.91 1.70
N TYR A 36 5.81 -5.41 0.89
CA TYR A 36 7.22 -5.83 0.94
C TYR A 36 7.82 -5.56 2.32
N VAL A 37 7.62 -4.37 2.89
CA VAL A 37 8.12 -4.04 4.24
C VAL A 37 7.49 -4.94 5.30
N GLN A 38 6.18 -5.20 5.22
CA GLN A 38 5.50 -6.12 6.15
C GLN A 38 6.07 -7.54 6.05
N TYR A 39 6.25 -8.06 4.84
CA TYR A 39 6.87 -9.37 4.61
C TYR A 39 8.31 -9.41 5.12
N HIS A 40 9.10 -8.37 4.88
CA HIS A 40 10.47 -8.27 5.35
C HIS A 40 10.56 -8.27 6.89
N ARG A 41 9.65 -7.55 7.55
CA ARG A 41 9.54 -7.52 9.02
C ARG A 41 9.07 -8.87 9.57
N ALA A 42 8.10 -9.51 8.93
CA ALA A 42 7.56 -10.80 9.36
C ALA A 42 8.52 -11.97 9.12
N SER A 43 9.27 -11.93 8.02
CA SER A 43 10.26 -12.96 7.67
C SER A 43 11.55 -12.87 8.49
N GLY A 44 11.81 -11.75 9.15
CA GLY A 44 13.04 -11.54 9.92
C GLY A 44 14.29 -11.62 9.04
N CYS A 45 14.18 -11.30 7.75
CA CYS A 45 15.28 -11.41 6.81
C CYS A 45 16.44 -10.50 7.26
N GLY A 46 17.66 -11.05 7.31
CA GLY A 46 18.88 -10.32 7.65
C GLY A 46 19.38 -9.39 6.55
N THR A 47 18.71 -9.38 5.40
CA THR A 47 18.94 -8.43 4.32
C THR A 47 18.51 -7.02 4.75
N PRO A 48 19.19 -5.97 4.27
CA PRO A 48 18.75 -4.60 4.48
C PRO A 48 17.40 -4.36 3.80
N LEU A 49 16.51 -3.61 4.48
CA LEU A 49 15.26 -3.19 3.88
C LEU A 49 15.55 -2.25 2.69
N MET A 50 15.13 -2.63 1.49
CA MET A 50 15.27 -1.77 0.32
C MET A 50 14.47 -0.49 0.49
N THR A 51 14.98 0.62 -0.04
CA THR A 51 14.20 1.86 -0.13
C THR A 51 13.07 1.71 -1.15
N GLU A 52 12.04 2.54 -1.04
CA GLU A 52 10.90 2.51 -1.97
C GLU A 52 11.34 2.65 -3.44
N ARG A 53 12.29 3.55 -3.72
CA ARG A 53 12.82 3.74 -5.07
C ARG A 53 13.55 2.52 -5.60
N GLU A 54 14.34 1.85 -4.76
CA GLU A 54 15.07 0.64 -5.13
C GLU A 54 14.11 -0.51 -5.41
N PHE A 55 13.09 -0.67 -4.58
CA PHE A 55 12.02 -1.66 -4.78
C PHE A 55 11.33 -1.46 -6.14
N TRP A 56 10.94 -0.22 -6.48
CA TRP A 56 10.29 0.04 -7.76
C TRP A 56 11.19 -0.17 -8.96
N ARG A 57 12.49 0.14 -8.83
CA ARG A 57 13.47 -0.14 -9.88
C ARG A 57 13.61 -1.65 -10.10
N ASP A 58 13.83 -2.41 -9.04
CA ASP A 58 13.97 -3.88 -9.09
C ASP A 58 12.70 -4.55 -9.65
N TYR A 59 11.52 -4.07 -9.25
CA TYR A 59 10.25 -4.53 -9.79
C TYR A 59 10.13 -4.27 -11.29
N GLN A 60 10.55 -3.09 -11.76
CA GLN A 60 10.52 -2.76 -13.18
C GLN A 60 11.52 -3.60 -13.98
N ASP A 61 12.73 -3.77 -13.46
CA ASP A 61 13.77 -4.62 -14.06
C ASP A 61 13.28 -6.07 -14.19
N TRP A 62 12.61 -6.59 -13.15
CA TRP A 62 11.95 -7.89 -13.19
C TRP A 62 10.85 -7.96 -14.26
N GLN A 63 10.01 -6.93 -14.38
CA GLN A 63 8.96 -6.87 -15.42
C GLN A 63 9.52 -6.77 -16.85
N GLU A 64 10.74 -6.27 -17.02
CA GLU A 64 11.44 -6.25 -18.30
C GLU A 64 12.11 -7.58 -18.62
N ALA A 65 12.71 -8.21 -17.61
CA ALA A 65 13.35 -9.53 -17.73
C ALA A 65 12.35 -10.67 -17.92
N HIS A 66 11.09 -10.49 -17.49
CA HIS A 66 10.02 -11.48 -17.58
C HIS A 66 8.90 -11.06 -18.57
N PRO A 67 9.19 -11.00 -19.88
CA PRO A 67 8.21 -10.60 -20.89
C PRO A 67 7.12 -11.65 -21.13
N GLU A 68 7.20 -12.84 -20.54
CA GLU A 68 6.23 -13.93 -20.67
C GLU A 68 4.78 -13.56 -20.29
N GLY A 69 4.59 -12.47 -19.54
CA GLY A 69 3.26 -11.90 -19.26
C GLY A 69 2.72 -10.93 -20.31
N ARG A 70 3.49 -10.62 -21.38
CA ARG A 70 3.19 -9.55 -22.35
C ARG A 70 2.71 -10.05 -23.72
N CYS A 71 2.44 -11.35 -23.86
CA CYS A 71 1.97 -11.91 -25.12
C CYS A 71 0.57 -12.53 -24.96
N CYS A 72 -0.42 -11.64 -24.87
CA CYS A 72 -1.80 -11.80 -25.34
C CYS A 72 -2.34 -10.38 -25.61
#